data_AF-A0AAP2E0C2-F1
#
_entry.id   AF-A0AAP2E0C2-F1
#
_cell.length_a   1.000
_cell.length_b   1.000
_cell.length_c   1.000
_cell.angle_alpha   90.00
_cell.angle_beta   90.00
_cell.angle_gamma   90.00
#
_symmetry.space_group_name_H-M   'P 1'
#
loop_
_entity.id
_entity.type
_entity.pdbx_description
1 polymer ?
#
loop_
_entity_poly.entity_id
_entity_poly.type
_entity_poly.pdbx_seq_one_letter_code
_entity_poly.pdbx_strand_id
1 'polypeptide(L)'
;MIIKHTLIPSEGLFLRAYSFDDKEFIPLENVFARSIGALIGRLIGPDRDGRKGLEYEIKFRFIKDFERYVGLRFFVDRIEMVDEGIVFRCNELSMRGRESGCRTFRALDLDRAKVKCATVIAREESWFSGDAQEGPCYG
;
A
#
# COMPACT_ATOMS: atom_id res chain seq x y z
N MET A 1 -2.73 -3.00 7.61
CA MET A 1 -1.57 -2.11 7.46
C MET A 1 -2.06 -0.78 6.90
N ILE A 2 -1.60 0.35 7.43
CA ILE A 2 -1.83 1.68 6.86
C ILE A 2 -0.55 2.08 6.13
N ILE A 3 -0.64 2.53 4.87
CA ILE A 3 0.52 3.09 4.16
C ILE A 3 0.28 4.58 3.89
N LYS A 4 1.12 5.44 4.48
CA LYS A 4 1.18 6.86 4.14
C LYS A 4 2.31 7.08 3.16
N HIS A 5 2.11 7.95 2.18
CA HIS A 5 3.14 8.29 1.21
C HIS A 5 3.50 9.77 1.31
N THR A 6 4.75 10.08 1.01
CA THR A 6 5.20 11.45 0.77
C THR A 6 6.13 11.43 -0.42
N LEU A 7 5.77 12.16 -1.47
CA LEU A 7 6.62 12.35 -2.64
C LEU A 7 7.32 13.70 -2.52
N ILE A 8 8.65 13.65 -2.41
CA ILE A 8 9.51 14.84 -2.38
C ILE A 8 10.29 14.86 -3.71
N PRO A 9 10.00 15.79 -4.64
CA PRO A 9 10.59 15.79 -5.98
C PRO A 9 12.13 15.77 -6.04
N SER A 10 12.81 16.25 -4.99
CA SER A 10 14.27 16.28 -4.89
C SER A 10 14.88 15.08 -4.17
N GLU A 11 14.09 14.28 -3.45
CA GLU A 11 14.61 13.21 -2.59
C GLU A 11 14.11 11.84 -3.06
N GLY A 12 12.78 11.66 -3.12
CA GLY A 12 12.20 10.36 -3.40
C GLY A 12 10.75 10.23 -2.95
N LEU A 13 10.26 9.00 -3.04
CA LEU A 13 8.99 8.56 -2.46
C LEU A 13 9.28 7.86 -1.14
N PHE A 14 8.70 8.36 -0.07
CA PHE A 14 8.73 7.76 1.26
C PHE A 14 7.39 7.09 1.53
N LEU A 15 7.41 5.78 1.82
CA LEU A 15 6.23 5.03 2.25
C LEU A 15 6.38 4.68 3.72
N ARG A 16 5.48 5.19 4.57
CA ARG A 16 5.41 4.85 5.99
C ARG A 16 4.26 3.87 6.21
N ALA A 17 4.60 2.63 6.52
CA ALA A 17 3.67 1.56 6.82
C ALA A 17 3.49 1.41 8.33
N TYR A 18 2.25 1.27 8.80
CA TYR A 18 1.93 1.01 10.20
C TYR A 18 1.02 -0.21 10.33
N SER A 19 1.36 -1.15 11.21
CA SER A 19 0.55 -2.34 11.50
C SER A 19 0.65 -2.80 12.96
N PHE A 20 -0.37 -3.54 13.40
CA PHE A 20 -0.36 -4.30 14.65
C PHE A 20 0.29 -5.69 14.50
N ASP A 21 0.41 -6.21 13.28
CA ASP A 21 1.02 -7.51 13.01
C ASP A 21 2.19 -7.34 12.03
N ASP A 22 3.38 -7.79 12.46
CA ASP A 22 4.60 -7.74 11.66
C ASP A 22 4.47 -8.49 10.33
N LYS A 23 3.61 -9.51 10.25
CA LYS A 23 3.38 -10.27 9.01
C LYS A 23 2.75 -9.43 7.91
N GLU A 24 2.05 -8.35 8.25
CA GLU A 24 1.43 -7.48 7.24
C GLU A 24 2.46 -6.64 6.48
N PHE A 25 3.71 -6.56 6.94
CA PHE A 25 4.79 -5.90 6.21
C PHE A 25 5.37 -6.79 5.10
N ILE A 26 5.19 -8.11 5.16
CA ILE A 26 5.79 -9.06 4.20
C ILE A 26 5.43 -8.74 2.75
N PRO A 27 4.16 -8.46 2.37
CA PRO A 27 3.83 -8.10 0.98
C PRO A 27 4.54 -6.83 0.52
N LEU A 28 4.70 -5.84 1.42
CA LEU A 28 5.40 -4.60 1.14
C LEU A 28 6.90 -4.85 0.96
N GLU A 29 7.51 -5.63 1.85
CA GLU A 29 8.91 -6.05 1.73
C GLU A 29 9.17 -6.85 0.46
N ASN A 30 8.28 -7.76 0.08
CA ASN A 30 8.38 -8.52 -1.17
C ASN A 30 8.31 -7.62 -2.40
N VAL A 31 7.40 -6.64 -2.40
CA VAL A 31 7.30 -5.63 -3.46
C VAL A 31 8.57 -4.80 -3.55
N PHE A 32 9.09 -4.35 -2.41
CA PHE A 32 10.30 -3.54 -2.34
C PHE A 32 11.56 -4.30 -2.76
N ALA A 33 11.74 -5.53 -2.29
CA ALA A 33 12.86 -6.39 -2.66
C ALA A 33 12.91 -6.69 -4.16
N ARG A 34 11.75 -6.73 -4.82
CA ARG A 34 11.64 -6.94 -6.28
C ARG A 34 11.79 -5.65 -7.08
N SER A 35 11.58 -4.49 -6.46
CA SER A 35 11.81 -3.20 -7.10
C SER A 35 13.30 -2.83 -7.04
N ILE A 36 13.88 -2.56 -8.20
CA ILE A 36 15.32 -2.27 -8.34
C ILE A 36 15.61 -0.92 -7.67
N GLY A 37 16.10 -0.93 -6.43
CA GLY A 37 16.66 0.25 -5.77
C GLY A 37 15.97 0.73 -4.49
N ALA A 38 15.13 -0.08 -3.86
CA ALA A 38 14.49 0.29 -2.61
C ALA A 38 15.23 -0.24 -1.37
N LEU A 39 15.34 0.59 -0.33
CA LEU A 39 15.90 0.20 0.98
C LEU A 39 14.86 -0.62 1.76
N ILE A 40 15.29 -1.72 2.37
CA ILE A 40 14.46 -2.54 3.28
C ILE A 40 14.15 -1.71 4.53
N GLY A 41 12.89 -1.75 4.97
CA GLY A 41 12.26 -0.77 5.84
C GLY A 41 13.04 -0.38 7.10
N ARG A 42 13.17 0.92 7.33
CA ARG A 42 13.72 1.51 8.56
C ARG A 42 12.65 1.54 9.64
N LEU A 43 12.97 1.05 10.84
CA LEU A 43 12.09 1.20 11.99
C LEU A 43 11.82 2.68 12.30
N ILE A 44 10.55 3.01 12.47
CA ILE A 44 10.09 4.31 12.95
C ILE A 44 9.22 4.12 14.20
N GLY A 45 9.01 5.19 14.95
CA GLY A 45 8.17 5.16 16.14
C GLY A 45 6.73 4.71 15.83
N PRO A 46 6.02 4.19 16.83
CA PRO A 46 4.65 3.76 16.63
C PRO A 46 3.72 4.93 16.30
N ASP A 47 2.57 4.64 15.68
CA ASP A 47 1.52 5.65 15.52
C ASP A 47 0.73 5.88 16.82
N ARG A 48 -0.25 6.80 16.77
CA ARG A 48 -1.11 7.15 17.92
C ARG A 48 -1.92 5.97 18.48
N ASP A 49 -2.14 4.94 17.66
CA ASP A 49 -2.92 3.75 18.03
C ASP A 49 -1.99 2.63 18.55
N GLY A 50 -0.67 2.85 18.62
CA GLY A 50 0.32 1.89 19.10
C GLY A 50 0.81 0.90 18.02
N ARG A 51 0.50 1.14 16.73
CA ARG A 51 0.98 0.29 15.63
C ARG A 51 2.47 0.50 15.41
N LYS A 52 3.21 -0.59 15.19
CA LYS A 52 4.63 -0.51 14.82
C LYS A 52 4.75 0.12 13.43
N GLY A 53 5.76 0.97 13.25
CA GLY A 53 5.98 1.66 11.99
C GLY A 53 7.27 1.23 11.29
N LEU A 54 7.19 1.11 9.96
CA LEU A 54 8.32 0.99 9.06
C LEU A 54 8.27 2.08 8.00
N GLU A 55 9.43 2.67 7.67
CA GLU A 55 9.59 3.62 6.58
C GLU A 55 10.43 3.00 5.47
N TYR A 56 9.95 3.11 4.24
CA TYR A 56 10.63 2.65 3.05
C TYR A 56 10.90 3.83 2.13
N GLU A 57 12.11 3.89 1.58
CA GLU A 57 12.55 4.97 0.70
C GLU A 57 12.79 4.44 -0.71
N ILE A 58 12.23 5.16 -1.69
CA ILE A 58 12.50 4.96 -3.11
C ILE A 58 13.10 6.26 -3.64
N LYS A 59 14.38 6.22 -4.01
CA LYS A 59 15.07 7.39 -4.59
C LYS A 59 14.38 7.87 -5.85
N PHE A 60 14.37 9.17 -6.08
CA PHE A 60 13.63 9.81 -7.18
C PHE A 60 13.82 9.13 -8.55
N ARG A 61 15.05 8.74 -8.90
CA ARG A 61 15.37 8.07 -10.17
C ARG A 61 14.69 6.71 -10.38
N PHE A 62 14.26 6.04 -9.32
CA PHE A 62 13.63 4.72 -9.36
C PHE A 62 12.10 4.77 -9.23
N ILE A 63 11.53 5.96 -9.00
CA ILE A 63 10.08 6.09 -8.77
C ILE A 63 9.29 5.60 -9.96
N LYS A 64 9.64 5.98 -11.20
CA LYS A 64 8.89 5.54 -12.39
C LYS A 64 8.90 4.02 -12.58
N ASP A 65 10.01 3.38 -12.26
CA ASP A 65 10.14 1.91 -12.33
C ASP A 65 9.31 1.25 -11.22
N PHE A 66 9.34 1.83 -10.02
CA PHE A 66 8.48 1.39 -8.92
C PHE A 66 7.00 1.56 -9.27
N GLU A 67 6.58 2.73 -9.75
CA GLU A 67 5.20 3.02 -10.19
C GLU A 67 4.69 2.01 -11.22
N ARG A 68 5.50 1.72 -12.24
CA ARG A 68 5.19 0.68 -13.24
C ARG A 68 5.12 -0.69 -12.60
N TYR A 69 6.04 -1.01 -11.70
CA TYR A 69 6.06 -2.30 -11.04
C TYR A 69 4.82 -2.49 -10.14
N VAL A 70 4.52 -1.51 -9.29
CA VAL A 70 3.38 -1.60 -8.37
C VAL A 70 2.07 -1.23 -9.02
N GLY A 71 2.03 -0.76 -10.27
CA GLY A 71 0.82 -0.34 -10.98
C GLY A 71 0.05 0.79 -10.28
N LEU A 72 0.78 1.75 -9.71
CA LEU A 72 0.27 2.98 -9.09
C LEU A 72 1.06 4.17 -9.63
N ARG A 73 0.45 5.35 -9.68
CA ARG A 73 1.16 6.62 -9.84
C ARG A 73 1.09 7.41 -8.55
N PHE A 74 2.22 7.89 -8.08
CA PHE A 74 2.34 8.74 -6.90
C PHE A 74 2.54 10.18 -7.35
N PHE A 75 1.77 11.07 -6.78
CA PHE A 75 1.97 12.51 -6.91
C PHE A 75 2.01 13.12 -5.53
N VAL A 76 2.27 14.43 -5.47
CA VAL A 76 2.10 15.21 -4.24
C VAL A 76 0.63 15.11 -3.82
N ASP A 77 0.40 14.47 -2.67
CA ASP A 77 -0.89 14.26 -2.00
C ASP A 77 -1.96 13.42 -2.71
N ARG A 78 -1.61 12.74 -3.81
CA ARG A 78 -2.57 11.86 -4.51
C ARG A 78 -1.88 10.61 -5.05
N ILE A 79 -2.67 9.54 -5.13
CA ILE A 79 -2.32 8.30 -5.83
C ILE A 79 -3.32 8.04 -6.94
N GLU A 80 -2.88 7.47 -8.05
CA GLU A 80 -3.77 7.01 -9.10
C GLU A 80 -3.52 5.53 -9.38
N MET A 81 -4.60 4.78 -9.56
CA MET A 81 -4.51 3.38 -9.97
C MET A 81 -4.28 3.31 -11.48
N VAL A 82 -3.34 2.45 -11.89
CA VAL A 82 -3.13 2.12 -13.30
C VAL A 82 -3.72 0.73 -13.57
N ASP A 83 -4.39 0.59 -14.73
CA ASP A 83 -5.07 -0.65 -15.09
C ASP A 83 -4.08 -1.68 -15.64
N GLU A 84 -3.69 -2.65 -14.81
CA GLU A 84 -2.72 -3.71 -15.16
C GLU A 84 -3.07 -5.04 -14.47
N GLY A 85 -3.36 -6.10 -15.24
CA GLY A 85 -3.35 -7.48 -14.74
C GLY A 85 -4.70 -8.13 -14.37
N ILE A 86 -4.69 -8.91 -13.30
CA ILE A 86 -5.83 -9.69 -12.78
C ILE A 86 -6.71 -8.77 -11.93
N VAL A 87 -8.02 -8.96 -11.97
CA VAL A 87 -8.98 -8.16 -11.19
C VAL A 87 -9.00 -8.63 -9.73
N PHE A 88 -8.64 -7.73 -8.82
CA PHE A 88 -8.75 -7.89 -7.38
C PHE A 88 -9.83 -6.96 -6.81
N ARG A 89 -10.27 -7.29 -5.60
CA ARG A 89 -11.22 -6.50 -4.83
C ARG A 89 -10.68 -6.29 -3.43
N CYS A 90 -10.71 -5.06 -2.96
CA CYS A 90 -10.46 -4.70 -1.58
C CYS A 90 -11.78 -4.68 -0.84
N ASN A 91 -11.91 -5.52 0.19
CA ASN A 91 -12.99 -5.39 1.16
C ASN A 91 -12.48 -4.63 2.38
N GLU A 92 -13.26 -3.64 2.83
CA GLU A 92 -13.04 -2.96 4.09
C GLU A 92 -13.46 -3.90 5.24
N LEU A 93 -12.51 -4.35 6.07
CA LEU A 93 -12.85 -4.96 7.36
C LEU A 93 -13.01 -3.85 8.40
N SER A 94 -14.22 -3.30 8.51
CA SER A 94 -14.56 -2.39 9.61
C SER A 94 -14.74 -3.18 10.91
N MET A 95 -13.97 -2.85 11.96
CA MET A 95 -14.22 -3.35 13.32
C MET A 95 -15.56 -2.86 13.93
N ARG A 96 -16.28 -1.94 13.29
CA ARG A 96 -17.48 -1.29 13.85
C ARG A 96 -18.75 -1.42 13.02
N GLY A 97 -18.72 -2.14 11.90
CA GLY A 97 -19.92 -2.54 11.16
C GLY A 97 -20.74 -1.40 10.55
N ARG A 98 -20.46 -1.08 9.29
CA ARG A 98 -21.42 -0.86 8.19
C ARG A 98 -20.61 -0.53 6.94
N GLU A 99 -20.76 -1.35 5.92
CA GLU A 99 -19.97 -1.33 4.69
C GLU A 99 -20.27 -0.14 3.80
N SER A 100 -19.21 0.46 3.26
CA SER A 100 -19.27 1.29 2.05
C SER A 100 -17.92 1.30 1.34
N GLY A 101 -17.47 0.20 0.73
CA GLY A 101 -16.11 0.28 0.17
C GLY A 101 -15.52 -0.87 -0.61
N CYS A 102 -16.28 -1.73 -1.29
CA CYS A 102 -15.62 -2.64 -2.23
C CYS A 102 -15.00 -1.85 -3.38
N ARG A 103 -13.67 -1.80 -3.42
CA ARG A 103 -12.91 -1.21 -4.54
C ARG A 103 -12.38 -2.32 -5.42
N THR A 104 -12.81 -2.32 -6.68
CA THR A 104 -12.24 -3.21 -7.70
C THR A 104 -11.05 -2.51 -8.35
N PHE A 105 -9.93 -3.22 -8.47
CA PHE A 105 -8.71 -2.73 -9.12
C PHE A 105 -7.98 -3.91 -9.75
N ARG A 106 -7.00 -3.65 -10.62
CA ARG A 106 -6.17 -4.71 -11.20
C ARG A 106 -4.77 -4.75 -10.61
N ALA A 107 -4.20 -5.94 -10.46
CA ALA A 107 -2.80 -6.14 -10.08
C ALA A 107 -2.22 -7.40 -10.75
N LEU A 108 -0.90 -7.50 -10.82
CA LEU A 108 -0.22 -8.64 -11.46
C LEU A 108 -0.10 -9.86 -10.55
N ASP A 109 -0.03 -9.66 -9.24
CA ASP A 109 0.10 -10.72 -8.23
C ASP A 109 -0.52 -10.26 -6.89
N LEU A 110 -0.66 -11.21 -5.96
CA LEU A 110 -1.30 -10.99 -4.66
C LEU A 110 -0.52 -10.01 -3.77
N ASP A 111 0.82 -10.01 -3.81
CA ASP A 111 1.64 -9.11 -2.97
C ASP A 111 1.44 -7.66 -3.40
N ARG A 112 1.48 -7.40 -4.71
CA ARG A 112 1.15 -6.08 -5.27
C ARG A 112 -0.29 -5.71 -4.94
N ALA A 113 -1.23 -6.65 -5.02
CA ALA A 113 -2.62 -6.39 -4.70
C ALA A 113 -2.80 -5.92 -3.25
N LYS A 114 -2.14 -6.57 -2.28
CA LYS A 114 -2.15 -6.18 -0.87
C LYS A 114 -1.57 -4.79 -0.63
N VAL A 115 -0.42 -4.47 -1.24
CA VAL A 115 0.21 -3.14 -1.12
C VAL A 115 -0.66 -2.05 -1.75
N LYS A 116 -1.20 -2.29 -2.96
CA LYS A 116 -2.15 -1.38 -3.61
C LYS A 116 -3.35 -1.12 -2.72
N CYS A 117 -3.95 -2.18 -2.18
CA CYS A 117 -5.11 -2.11 -1.32
C CYS A 117 -4.86 -1.24 -0.09
N ALA A 118 -3.78 -1.52 0.64
CA ALA A 118 -3.40 -0.75 1.82
C ALA A 118 -3.13 0.73 1.50
N THR A 119 -2.53 1.02 0.34
CA THR A 119 -2.25 2.40 -0.09
C THR A 119 -3.52 3.17 -0.49
N VAL A 120 -4.43 2.51 -1.22
CA VAL A 120 -5.73 3.09 -1.62
C VAL A 120 -6.60 3.38 -0.40
N ILE A 121 -6.76 2.38 0.46
CA ILE A 121 -7.56 2.49 1.68
C ILE A 121 -6.98 3.56 2.63
N ALA A 122 -5.67 3.59 2.81
CA ALA A 122 -5.03 4.58 3.68
C ALA A 122 -5.25 6.03 3.19
N ARG A 123 -5.37 6.25 1.87
CA ARG A 123 -5.73 7.56 1.31
C ARG A 123 -7.17 7.95 1.61
N GLU A 124 -8.11 7.03 1.42
CA GLU A 124 -9.54 7.35 1.48
C GLU A 124 -10.05 7.43 2.91
N GLU A 125 -9.67 6.48 3.77
CA GLU A 125 -10.39 6.26 5.04
C GLU A 125 -9.46 6.08 6.25
N SER A 126 -8.14 6.23 6.07
CA SER A 126 -7.18 6.11 7.16
C SER A 126 -7.36 4.85 8.02
N TRP A 127 -7.55 3.61 7.49
CA TRP A 127 -7.39 2.27 8.16
C TRP A 127 -7.73 1.12 7.16
N PHE A 128 -7.01 -0.03 7.03
CA PHE A 128 -7.07 -1.22 7.90
C PHE A 128 -6.02 -2.34 7.61
N SER A 129 -5.81 -3.19 8.63
CA SER A 129 -5.24 -4.55 8.64
C SER A 129 -6.19 -5.60 8.05
N GLY A 130 -5.64 -6.52 7.27
CA GLY A 130 -6.40 -7.54 6.54
C GLY A 130 -5.67 -8.01 5.29
N ASP A 131 -5.56 -9.33 5.13
CA ASP A 131 -5.13 -9.93 3.87
C ASP A 131 -6.16 -9.62 2.79
N ALA A 132 -5.73 -9.09 1.64
CA ALA A 132 -6.59 -8.99 0.47
C ALA A 132 -7.13 -10.40 0.13
N GLN A 133 -8.44 -10.60 0.32
CA GLN A 133 -9.10 -11.85 -0.01
C GLN A 133 -9.79 -11.72 -1.36
N GLU A 134 -9.67 -12.76 -2.20
CA GLU A 134 -10.56 -12.95 -3.33
C GLU A 134 -11.97 -13.24 -2.79
N GLY A 135 -12.94 -12.37 -3.10
CA GLY A 135 -14.32 -12.56 -2.69
C GLY A 135 -15.30 -11.79 -3.57
N PRO A 136 -16.54 -12.26 -3.72
CA PRO A 136 -17.55 -11.55 -4.50
C PRO A 136 -17.96 -10.27 -3.76
N CYS A 137 -17.92 -9.14 -4.46
CA CYS A 137 -18.62 -7.94 -4.05
C CYS A 137 -20.03 -8.05 -4.62
N TYR A 138 -21.01 -8.13 -3.73
CA TYR A 138 -22.40 -8.13 -4.12
C TYR A 138 -22.82 -6.68 -4.41
N GLY A 139 -23.32 -6.45 -5.62
CA GLY A 139 -24.09 -5.27 -6.00
C GLY A 139 -25.52 -5.71 -6.26
#